data_AF-A0A974TD41-F1
#
_entry.id   AF-A0A974TD41-F1
#
_cell.length_a   1.000
_cell.length_b   1.000
_cell.length_c   1.000
_cell.angle_alpha   90.00
_cell.angle_beta   90.00
_cell.angle_gamma   90.00
#
_symmetry.space_group_name_H-M   'P 1'
#
loop_
_entity.id
_entity.type
_entity.pdbx_description
1 polymer ?
#
loop_
_entity_poly.entity_id
_entity_poly.type
_entity_poly.pdbx_seq_one_letter_code
_entity_poly.pdbx_strand_id
1 'polypeptide(L)'
;MIQHGTAPFLECSSKGDRRFSAFAARIRSRGNKSIEEIYQAAKRFEDGSTGLTWREAKGKRAVNADEVRSLYSVLWDEYIAENPHLVPILTSASGLQDLFGQAGHACQATELWRIRCAALGIPA
;
A
#
# COMPACT_ATOMS: atom_id res chain seq x y z
N MET A 1 -4.02 11.79 7.55
CA MET A 1 -2.78 11.84 6.76
C MET A 1 -1.68 11.14 7.53
N ILE A 2 -0.87 10.33 6.85
CA ILE A 2 0.38 9.76 7.38
C ILE A 2 1.54 10.37 6.62
N GLN A 3 2.63 10.67 7.32
CA GLN A 3 3.87 11.22 6.77
C GLN A 3 5.07 10.47 7.36
N HIS A 4 6.09 10.22 6.53
CA HIS A 4 7.38 9.67 6.93
C HIS A 4 8.50 10.51 6.31
N GLY A 5 9.62 10.66 7.01
CA GLY A 5 10.75 11.49 6.58
C GLY A 5 10.49 13.00 6.74
N THR A 6 11.04 13.80 5.82
CA THR A 6 10.93 15.28 5.85
C THR A 6 10.45 15.85 4.53
N ALA A 7 9.81 17.03 4.61
CA ALA A 7 9.35 17.75 3.44
C ALA A 7 10.51 18.10 2.47
N PRO A 8 10.27 18.13 1.14
CA PRO A 8 9.00 17.89 0.47
C PRO A 8 8.59 16.41 0.45
N PHE A 9 7.28 16.14 0.56
CA PHE A 9 6.76 14.77 0.59
C PHE A 9 6.30 14.32 -0.81
N LEU A 10 6.69 13.10 -1.18
CA LEU A 10 6.09 12.39 -2.30
C LEU A 10 4.69 11.87 -1.88
N GLU A 11 3.65 12.46 -2.47
CA GLU A 11 2.27 12.04 -2.23
C GLU A 11 1.98 10.71 -2.93
N CYS A 12 1.73 9.67 -2.12
CA CYS A 12 1.51 8.30 -2.57
C CYS A 12 0.02 7.98 -2.76
N SER A 13 -0.91 8.83 -2.32
CA SER A 13 -2.33 8.59 -2.57
C SER A 13 -2.71 8.76 -4.04
N SER A 14 -3.96 8.44 -4.36
CA SER A 14 -4.53 8.66 -5.68
C SER A 14 -4.62 10.15 -6.09
N LYS A 15 -4.26 11.09 -5.19
CA LYS A 15 -4.18 12.53 -5.48
C LYS A 15 -2.76 12.98 -5.87
N GLY A 16 -1.75 12.13 -5.72
CA GLY A 16 -0.36 12.41 -6.09
C GLY A 16 0.13 11.50 -7.22
N ASP A 17 1.31 10.91 -7.02
CA ASP A 17 1.89 9.99 -8.00
C ASP A 17 1.19 8.64 -7.97
N ARG A 18 0.38 8.39 -9.01
CA ARG A 18 -0.47 7.20 -9.12
C ARG A 18 0.34 5.90 -9.13
N ARG A 19 1.63 5.91 -9.48
CA ARG A 19 2.48 4.71 -9.43
C ARG A 19 2.65 4.17 -8.01
N PHE A 20 2.45 5.03 -7.02
CA PHE A 20 2.55 4.71 -5.59
C PHE A 20 1.19 4.63 -4.90
N SER A 21 0.09 4.67 -5.68
CA SER A 21 -1.25 4.49 -5.17
C SER A 21 -1.71 3.04 -5.29
N ALA A 22 -2.20 2.45 -4.20
CA ALA A 22 -2.75 1.10 -4.17
C ALA A 22 -3.90 0.88 -5.19
N PHE A 23 -4.60 1.94 -5.58
CA PHE A 23 -5.65 1.90 -6.61
C PHE A 23 -5.09 1.65 -8.03
N ALA A 24 -3.85 2.06 -8.29
CA ALA A 24 -3.24 2.01 -9.62
C ALA A 24 -2.02 1.08 -9.70
N ALA A 25 -1.41 0.71 -8.58
CA ALA A 25 -0.33 -0.27 -8.49
C ALA A 25 -0.87 -1.67 -8.80
N ARG A 26 -0.66 -2.16 -10.03
CA ARG A 26 -1.13 -3.48 -10.50
C ARG A 26 0.00 -4.50 -10.50
N ILE A 27 -0.28 -5.70 -9.99
CA ILE A 27 0.68 -6.80 -9.89
C ILE A 27 0.36 -7.83 -10.96
N ARG A 28 1.26 -8.01 -11.93
CA ARG A 28 1.08 -8.91 -13.09
C ARG A 28 0.92 -10.35 -12.64
N SER A 29 1.76 -10.81 -11.71
CA SER A 29 1.70 -12.17 -11.14
C SER A 29 0.40 -12.47 -10.38
N ARG A 30 -0.33 -11.44 -9.94
CA ARG A 30 -1.64 -11.54 -9.26
C ARG A 30 -2.82 -11.36 -10.22
N GLY A 31 -2.64 -11.72 -11.50
CA GLY A 31 -3.67 -11.59 -12.54
C GLY A 31 -3.91 -10.12 -12.94
N ASN A 32 -2.87 -9.29 -12.87
CA ASN A 32 -2.93 -7.87 -13.18
C ASN A 32 -4.02 -7.11 -12.42
N LYS A 33 -4.26 -7.47 -11.14
CA LYS A 33 -5.14 -6.76 -10.20
C LYS A 33 -4.36 -5.70 -9.44
N SER A 34 -5.02 -4.63 -9.00
CA SER A 34 -4.37 -3.65 -8.14
C SER A 34 -4.22 -4.15 -6.71
N ILE A 35 -3.28 -3.57 -5.97
CA ILE A 35 -3.11 -3.83 -4.53
C ILE A 35 -4.44 -3.60 -3.79
N GLU A 36 -5.16 -2.51 -4.08
CA GLU A 36 -6.46 -2.22 -3.44
C GLU A 36 -7.49 -3.31 -3.75
N GLU A 37 -7.59 -3.78 -5.00
CA GLU A 37 -8.52 -4.83 -5.38
C GLU A 37 -8.23 -6.13 -4.62
N ILE A 38 -6.96 -6.53 -4.55
CA ILE A 38 -6.55 -7.77 -3.87
C ILE A 38 -6.77 -7.64 -2.35
N TYR A 39 -6.33 -6.54 -1.75
CA TYR A 39 -6.44 -6.29 -0.31
C TYR A 39 -7.90 -6.27 0.16
N GLN A 40 -8.78 -5.57 -0.56
CA GLN A 40 -10.19 -5.48 -0.16
C GLN A 40 -10.93 -6.81 -0.36
N ALA A 41 -10.62 -7.56 -1.43
CA ALA A 41 -11.22 -8.87 -1.68
C ALA A 41 -10.78 -9.93 -0.66
N ALA A 42 -9.58 -9.80 -0.07
CA ALA A 42 -9.06 -10.73 0.94
C ALA A 42 -9.70 -10.57 2.34
N LYS A 43 -10.46 -9.50 2.55
CA LYS A 43 -11.18 -9.29 3.81
C LYS A 43 -12.26 -10.35 3.99
N ARG A 44 -12.41 -10.78 5.24
CA ARG A 44 -13.51 -11.62 5.73
C ARG A 44 -14.31 -10.83 6.74
N PHE A 45 -15.62 -10.94 6.69
CA PHE A 45 -16.54 -10.26 7.61
C PHE A 45 -17.23 -11.27 8.53
N GLU A 46 -17.91 -10.77 9.57
CA GLU A 46 -18.56 -11.60 10.59
C GLU A 46 -19.64 -12.53 10.02
N ASP A 47 -20.28 -12.12 8.92
CA ASP A 47 -21.26 -12.91 8.18
C ASP A 47 -20.64 -13.97 7.24
N GLY A 48 -19.30 -14.09 7.24
CA GLY A 48 -18.55 -14.99 6.38
C GLY A 48 -18.32 -14.45 4.96
N SER A 49 -18.82 -13.27 4.61
CA SER A 49 -18.62 -12.69 3.28
C SER A 49 -17.15 -12.36 3.01
N THR A 50 -16.72 -12.61 1.76
CA THR A 50 -15.34 -12.38 1.28
C THR A 50 -15.34 -12.30 -0.25
N GLY A 51 -14.21 -11.90 -0.86
CA GLY A 51 -14.11 -11.74 -2.32
C GLY A 51 -14.87 -10.52 -2.86
N LEU A 52 -15.25 -9.61 -1.99
CA LEU A 52 -16.02 -8.41 -2.32
C LEU A 52 -15.19 -7.41 -3.13
N THR A 53 -15.87 -6.57 -3.91
CA THR A 53 -15.21 -5.45 -4.59
C THR A 53 -14.72 -4.42 -3.57
N TRP A 54 -13.75 -3.59 -3.98
CA TRP A 54 -13.24 -2.52 -3.11
C TRP A 54 -14.35 -1.56 -2.63
N ARG A 55 -15.40 -1.33 -3.45
CA ARG A 55 -16.53 -0.46 -3.07
C ARG A 55 -17.37 -1.06 -1.95
N GLU A 56 -17.50 -2.38 -1.92
CA GLU A 56 -18.31 -3.10 -0.95
C GLU A 56 -17.58 -3.36 0.37
N ALA A 57 -16.26 -3.53 0.33
CA ALA A 57 -15.43 -3.90 1.48
C ALA A 57 -14.70 -2.71 2.14
N LYS A 58 -14.46 -1.62 1.42
CA LYS A 58 -13.75 -0.45 1.97
C LYS A 58 -14.56 0.21 3.08
N GLY A 59 -13.87 0.65 4.13
CA GLY A 59 -14.50 1.27 5.31
C GLY A 59 -15.11 0.28 6.31
N LYS A 60 -15.26 -1.00 5.95
CA LYS A 60 -15.76 -2.05 6.85
C LYS A 60 -14.63 -2.72 7.62
N ARG A 61 -14.91 -3.11 8.87
CA ARG A 61 -14.00 -3.87 9.74
C ARG A 61 -14.02 -5.35 9.34
N ALA A 62 -12.86 -5.88 8.99
CA ALA A 62 -12.68 -7.30 8.71
C ALA A 62 -12.33 -8.06 10.00
N VAL A 63 -12.77 -9.31 10.13
CA VAL A 63 -12.41 -10.19 11.26
C VAL A 63 -10.96 -10.67 11.15
N ASN A 64 -10.42 -10.76 9.93
CA ASN A 64 -9.05 -11.15 9.65
C ASN A 64 -8.12 -9.94 9.39
N ALA A 65 -8.34 -8.83 10.12
CA ALA A 65 -7.64 -7.56 9.91
C ALA A 65 -6.10 -7.68 9.89
N ASP A 66 -5.53 -8.50 10.78
CA ASP A 66 -4.08 -8.70 10.87
C ASP A 66 -3.53 -9.46 9.65
N GLU A 67 -4.22 -10.50 9.20
CA GLU A 67 -3.85 -11.27 8.00
C GLU A 67 -3.85 -10.39 6.75
N VAL A 68 -4.91 -9.59 6.55
CA VAL A 68 -4.97 -8.70 5.38
C VAL A 68 -3.95 -7.57 5.46
N ARG A 69 -3.56 -7.15 6.67
CA ARG A 69 -2.49 -6.17 6.87
C ARG A 69 -1.12 -6.76 6.47
N SER A 70 -0.82 -7.99 6.89
CA SER A 70 0.38 -8.70 6.44
C SER A 70 0.39 -8.91 4.93
N LEU A 71 -0.76 -9.27 4.35
CA LEU A 71 -0.93 -9.36 2.89
C LEU A 71 -0.64 -8.02 2.22
N TYR A 72 -1.12 -6.90 2.76
CA TYR A 72 -0.89 -5.57 2.19
C TYR A 72 0.61 -5.25 2.05
N SER A 73 1.42 -5.59 3.06
CA SER A 73 2.89 -5.44 3.00
C SER A 73 3.50 -6.31 1.89
N VAL A 74 3.10 -7.58 1.79
CA VAL A 74 3.58 -8.51 0.75
C VAL A 74 3.23 -7.99 -0.64
N LEU A 75 2.02 -7.46 -0.84
CA LEU A 75 1.59 -6.92 -2.13
C LEU A 75 2.46 -5.72 -2.57
N TRP A 76 2.88 -4.87 -1.64
CA TRP A 76 3.80 -3.78 -1.95
C TRP A 76 5.20 -4.29 -2.31
N ASP A 77 5.70 -5.31 -1.61
CA ASP A 77 6.98 -5.94 -1.93
C ASP A 77 6.95 -6.57 -3.34
N GLU A 78 5.90 -7.33 -3.66
CA GLU A 78 5.68 -7.92 -4.99
C GLU A 78 5.58 -6.85 -6.08
N TYR A 79 4.82 -5.79 -5.84
CA TYR A 79 4.66 -4.70 -6.80
C TYR A 79 5.99 -3.98 -7.09
N ILE A 80 6.79 -3.68 -6.07
CA ILE A 80 8.09 -3.05 -6.26
C ILE A 80 9.08 -4.00 -6.92
N ALA A 81 9.07 -5.29 -6.58
CA ALA A 81 9.88 -6.31 -7.25
C ALA A 81 9.55 -6.41 -8.76
N GLU A 82 8.28 -6.29 -9.14
CA GLU A 82 7.87 -6.24 -10.55
C GLU A 82 8.17 -4.92 -11.26
N ASN A 83 8.47 -3.86 -10.51
CA ASN A 83 8.68 -2.49 -11.00
C ASN A 83 9.95 -1.85 -10.37
N PRO A 84 11.14 -2.45 -10.56
CA PRO A 84 12.36 -2.01 -9.87
C PRO A 84 12.77 -0.57 -10.21
N HIS A 85 12.34 -0.05 -11.36
CA HIS A 85 12.54 1.35 -11.77
C HIS A 85 11.87 2.38 -10.84
N LEU A 86 10.97 1.96 -9.95
CA LEU A 86 10.35 2.83 -8.95
C LEU A 86 11.23 3.03 -7.70
N VAL A 87 12.16 2.10 -7.42
CA VAL A 87 13.03 2.17 -6.24
C VAL A 87 13.87 3.47 -6.22
N PRO A 88 14.53 3.87 -7.32
CA PRO A 88 15.28 5.13 -7.35
C PRO A 88 14.42 6.34 -6.96
N ILE A 89 13.16 6.39 -7.39
CA ILE A 89 12.23 7.48 -7.08
C ILE A 89 11.95 7.53 -5.57
N LEU A 90 11.69 6.39 -4.95
CA LEU A 90 11.48 6.29 -3.50
C LEU A 90 12.73 6.70 -2.72
N THR A 91 13.91 6.23 -3.13
CA THR A 91 15.17 6.53 -2.45
C THR A 91 15.59 7.99 -2.59
N SER A 92 15.25 8.65 -3.70
CA SER A 92 15.51 10.07 -3.91
C SER A 92 14.55 10.99 -3.14
N ALA A 93 13.38 10.50 -2.72
CA ALA A 93 12.44 11.29 -1.93
C ALA A 93 12.97 11.51 -0.49
N SER A 94 12.84 12.75 0.00
CA SER A 94 13.17 13.11 1.40
C SER A 94 12.10 12.66 2.39
N GLY A 95 10.84 12.55 1.92
CA GLY A 95 9.73 12.07 2.70
C GLY A 95 8.61 11.56 1.81
N LEU A 96 7.75 10.71 2.38
CA LEU A 96 6.58 10.13 1.73
C LEU A 96 5.35 10.49 2.55
N GLN A 97 4.22 10.71 1.87
CA GLN A 97 2.96 10.94 2.56
C GLN A 97 1.79 10.26 1.86
N ASP A 98 0.75 10.00 2.64
CA ASP A 98 -0.57 9.61 2.17
C ASP A 98 -1.62 10.51 2.83
N LEU A 99 -2.22 11.39 2.03
CA LEU A 99 -3.28 12.30 2.48
C LEU A 99 -4.43 11.56 3.18
N PHE A 100 -4.77 10.35 2.72
CA PHE A 100 -5.87 9.53 3.27
C PHE A 100 -5.41 8.55 4.34
N GLY A 101 -4.11 8.43 4.59
CA GLY A 101 -3.56 7.53 5.61
C GLY A 101 -4.05 7.87 7.01
N GLN A 102 -4.30 6.84 7.83
CA GLN A 102 -4.77 6.97 9.21
C GLN A 102 -3.97 6.03 10.12
N ALA A 103 -3.61 6.49 11.32
CA ALA A 103 -2.89 5.70 12.30
C ALA A 103 -3.66 4.41 12.65
N GLY A 104 -2.96 3.29 12.78
CA GLY A 104 -3.56 1.98 13.04
C GLY A 104 -4.07 1.25 11.80
N HIS A 105 -4.14 1.89 10.63
CA HIS A 105 -4.58 1.27 9.37
C HIS A 105 -3.41 0.96 8.43
N ALA A 106 -3.64 0.03 7.49
CA ALA A 106 -2.73 -0.19 6.36
C ALA A 106 -2.59 1.10 5.54
N CYS A 107 -1.37 1.46 5.16
CA CYS A 107 -1.06 2.73 4.52
C CYS A 107 0.07 2.57 3.50
N GLN A 108 -0.15 3.03 2.27
CA GLN A 108 0.84 2.92 1.19
C GLN A 108 2.12 3.71 1.49
N ALA A 109 2.03 4.91 2.07
CA ALA A 109 3.22 5.69 2.42
C ALA A 109 4.08 4.97 3.47
N THR A 110 3.48 4.22 4.39
CA THR A 110 4.21 3.42 5.39
C THR A 110 4.94 2.25 4.74
N GLU A 111 4.26 1.48 3.87
CA GLU A 111 4.90 0.33 3.21
C GLU A 111 6.01 0.76 2.26
N LEU A 112 5.79 1.83 1.50
CA LEU A 112 6.79 2.39 0.60
C LEU A 112 7.97 2.99 1.35
N TRP A 113 7.76 3.59 2.53
CA TRP A 113 8.85 4.05 3.40
C TRP A 113 9.67 2.88 3.94
N ARG A 114 9.02 1.81 4.40
CA ARG A 114 9.70 0.56 4.80
C ARG A 114 10.58 0.02 3.67
N ILE A 115 10.04 -0.08 2.45
CA ILE A 115 10.78 -0.57 1.27
C ILE A 115 11.95 0.36 0.93
N ARG A 116 11.74 1.68 0.99
CA ARG A 116 12.79 2.69 0.80
C ARG A 116 13.94 2.50 1.80
N CYS A 117 13.62 2.38 3.08
CA CYS A 117 14.63 2.24 4.13
C CYS A 117 15.41 0.93 3.98
N ALA A 118 14.73 -0.17 3.64
CA ALA A 118 15.39 -1.44 3.31
C ALA A 118 16.34 -1.31 2.11
N ALA A 119 15.93 -0.62 1.03
CA ALA A 119 16.77 -0.39 -0.14
C ALA A 119 18.01 0.49 0.15
N LEU A 120 17.92 1.37 1.15
CA LEU A 120 19.03 2.21 1.62
C LEU A 120 19.88 1.56 2.72
N GLY A 121 19.48 0.40 3.25
CA GLY A 121 20.15 -0.23 4.39
C GLY A 121 20.02 0.55 5.70
N ILE A 122 18.92 1.28 5.90
CA ILE A 122 18.65 2.07 7.11
C ILE A 122 17.38 1.60 7.83
N PRO A 123 17.21 1.90 9.12
CA PRO A 123 15.96 1.63 9.83
C PRO A 123 14.77 2.40 9.24
N ALA A 124 13.59 1.79 9.27
CA ALA A 124 12.33 2.39 8.84
C ALA A 124 11.74 3.33 9.90
#